data_AF-A0A2T3ZJ90-F1
#
_entry.id   AF-A0A2T3ZJ90-F1
#
_cell.length_a   1.000
_cell.length_b   1.000
_cell.length_c   1.000
_cell.angle_alpha   90.00
_cell.angle_beta   90.00
_cell.angle_gamma   90.00
#
_symmetry.space_group_name_H-M   'P 1'
#
loop_
_entity.id
_entity.type
_entity.pdbx_description
1 polymer ?
#
loop_
_entity_poly.entity_id
_entity_poly.type
_entity_poly.pdbx_seq_one_letter_code
_entity_poly.pdbx_strand_id
1 'polypeptide(L)'
;MLVPRFQLLLSLTGIGSGLHTSIPGTCKSYPGTPSWPSAATWAALNQTLDGRLLQPPPPGAVCHPGQPTYNASQCANVTEEWKTYDFHAANPISVMWDKFDNFTCLPEQNTTCSPAGYPAYVVNASCAEHVKIGIDFARKYNIRLNVKNTGHDYLGRSNSPGSLSIWTHHLNKITYNEGQFKLQGSGKVISGNSFTVGGGSQMYDIYAAADKHNQTIVGGGAKSVGVGGYITGGGHSILAPRHGLAADNVWEMEIVTPGGDILTVNEDRHPDLFWAMRGGGGSTFGIITSATLKSYPSPKVTGVTIMIITDPKESFVFDLITYIVSQMPSLMKQGFSGYNIITKDMEIPIQEPGIPDRVAGFMGKCILQDVDDPEAVSKAFHPINETIQKRWPNRVQFYTTLEQYDSFLAWFDKNYDTNQAGGSLYLVSRLLDGEVLTGNTEALKNALQVGMSGSSRSMEAFMVGGKGVQEATPRGGSNAVNPAWRTAYVHALNGEPFGPFNKSEEQRAKEILEREFQPLRDLTPRGGAYINEAFPFEKDWQQTFWGSNYAKLLKIKRRVDPTDVFWCSPCVGNERWQVRQDGRLCKI
;
A
#
# COMPACT_ATOMS: atom_id res chain seq x y z
N MET A 1 36.47 -27.12 -72.96
CA MET A 1 35.50 -26.24 -73.65
C MET A 1 35.23 -25.05 -72.73
N LEU A 2 35.52 -23.84 -73.23
CA LEU A 2 35.23 -22.47 -72.73
C LEU A 2 35.05 -22.30 -71.20
N VAL A 3 36.00 -21.83 -70.36
CA VAL A 3 36.79 -20.56 -70.31
C VAL A 3 35.87 -19.33 -70.02
N PRO A 4 36.21 -18.32 -69.17
CA PRO A 4 36.70 -18.32 -67.77
C PRO A 4 36.23 -17.07 -66.93
N ARG A 5 36.71 -16.95 -65.67
CA ARG A 5 37.23 -15.73 -65.00
C ARG A 5 36.34 -14.51 -64.59
N PHE A 6 36.69 -14.03 -63.38
CA PHE A 6 37.14 -12.68 -62.97
C PHE A 6 36.34 -11.96 -61.85
N GLN A 7 37.16 -11.36 -60.97
CA GLN A 7 36.93 -10.69 -59.69
C GLN A 7 36.02 -9.45 -59.76
N LEU A 8 35.44 -9.05 -58.63
CA LEU A 8 35.60 -7.67 -58.13
C LEU A 8 35.29 -7.54 -56.63
N LEU A 9 36.27 -7.04 -55.88
CA LEU A 9 36.09 -6.40 -54.57
C LEU A 9 35.46 -5.03 -54.77
N LEU A 10 34.43 -4.70 -53.99
CA LEU A 10 34.04 -3.32 -53.71
C LEU A 10 33.60 -3.18 -52.26
N SER A 11 34.42 -2.45 -51.51
CA SER A 11 34.11 -1.84 -50.23
C SER A 11 33.08 -0.72 -50.42
N LEU A 12 32.01 -0.72 -49.63
CA LEU A 12 31.16 0.44 -49.42
C LEU A 12 30.85 0.56 -47.92
N THR A 13 31.51 1.52 -47.29
CA THR A 13 31.19 2.06 -45.97
C THR A 13 29.84 2.77 -46.03
N GLY A 14 28.84 2.23 -45.34
CA GLY A 14 27.56 2.87 -45.10
C GLY A 14 27.32 3.00 -43.60
N ILE A 15 27.46 4.23 -43.09
CA ILE A 15 27.01 4.63 -41.76
C ILE A 15 25.48 4.62 -41.82
N GLY A 16 24.87 3.57 -41.28
CA GLY A 16 23.43 3.48 -41.07
C GLY A 16 23.12 3.73 -39.60
N SER A 17 22.82 4.98 -39.26
CA SER A 17 22.11 5.34 -38.02
C SER A 17 20.73 4.66 -38.06
N GLY A 18 20.62 3.53 -37.36
CA GLY A 18 19.37 2.82 -37.15
C GLY A 18 18.43 3.67 -36.30
N LEU A 19 17.65 4.54 -36.93
CA LEU A 19 16.38 4.99 -36.39
C LEU A 19 15.49 3.76 -36.26
N HIS A 20 15.41 3.20 -35.06
CA HIS A 20 14.32 2.31 -34.68
C HIS A 20 13.02 3.08 -34.84
N THR A 21 12.40 2.94 -36.00
CA THR A 21 11.03 3.36 -36.23
C THR A 21 10.15 2.35 -35.50
N SER A 22 9.82 2.65 -34.25
CA SER A 22 8.76 1.96 -33.51
C SER A 22 7.48 2.06 -34.34
N ILE A 23 6.90 0.93 -34.72
CA ILE A 23 5.52 0.87 -35.20
C ILE A 23 4.67 1.62 -34.15
N PRO A 24 3.79 2.57 -34.51
CA PRO A 24 2.96 3.25 -33.51
C PRO A 24 2.10 2.22 -32.78
N GLY A 25 2.54 1.79 -31.60
CA GLY A 25 1.80 0.84 -30.77
C GLY A 25 0.38 1.36 -30.50
N THR A 26 -0.61 0.46 -30.57
CA THR A 26 -2.00 0.79 -30.26
C THR A 26 -2.11 1.35 -28.85
N CYS A 27 -2.62 2.58 -28.71
CA CYS A 27 -2.83 3.25 -27.42
C CYS A 27 -4.27 3.10 -26.94
N LYS A 28 -4.47 3.18 -25.62
CA LYS A 28 -5.80 3.44 -25.05
C LYS A 28 -6.30 4.80 -25.54
N SER A 29 -7.62 4.92 -25.71
CA SER A 29 -8.29 6.17 -26.03
C SER A 29 -8.04 7.20 -24.93
N TYR A 30 -7.81 8.45 -25.32
CA TYR A 30 -7.38 9.53 -24.44
C TYR A 30 -8.08 10.85 -24.82
N PRO A 31 -8.38 11.76 -23.87
CA PRO A 31 -9.01 13.03 -24.18
C PRO A 31 -8.32 13.80 -25.31
N GLY A 32 -9.12 14.34 -26.23
CA GLY A 32 -8.64 15.09 -27.41
C GLY A 32 -8.18 14.23 -28.59
N THR A 33 -8.16 12.90 -28.47
CA THR A 33 -7.86 12.00 -29.61
C THR A 33 -9.12 11.67 -30.42
N PRO A 34 -9.00 11.31 -31.73
CA PRO A 34 -10.16 10.92 -32.55
C PRO A 34 -10.92 9.69 -32.03
N SER A 35 -10.28 8.83 -31.25
CA SER A 35 -10.90 7.65 -30.63
C SER A 35 -11.65 7.96 -29.32
N TRP A 36 -11.58 9.20 -28.81
CA TRP A 36 -12.26 9.59 -27.59
C TRP A 36 -13.78 9.63 -27.79
N PRO A 37 -14.60 9.08 -26.89
CA PRO A 37 -16.04 9.12 -27.05
C PRO A 37 -16.59 10.55 -27.11
N SER A 38 -17.61 10.74 -27.94
CA SER A 38 -18.30 12.02 -28.08
C SER A 38 -19.06 12.40 -26.81
N ALA A 39 -19.40 13.69 -26.67
CA ALA A 39 -20.22 14.18 -25.55
C ALA A 39 -21.57 13.44 -25.43
N ALA A 40 -22.22 13.12 -26.57
CA ALA A 40 -23.45 12.33 -26.59
C ALA A 40 -23.24 10.89 -26.06
N THR A 41 -22.06 10.30 -26.31
CA THR A 41 -21.72 8.96 -25.81
C THR A 41 -21.52 8.97 -24.29
N TRP A 42 -20.87 10.01 -23.76
CA TRP A 42 -20.75 10.22 -22.31
C TRP A 42 -22.09 10.52 -21.64
N ALA A 43 -22.97 11.29 -22.28
CA ALA A 43 -24.32 11.55 -21.80
C ALA A 43 -25.16 10.27 -21.73
N ALA A 44 -25.06 9.39 -22.74
CA ALA A 44 -25.72 8.08 -22.73
C ALA A 44 -25.20 7.17 -21.61
N LEU A 45 -23.89 7.18 -21.35
CA LEU A 45 -23.32 6.49 -20.18
C LEU A 45 -23.91 7.04 -18.87
N ASN A 46 -23.99 8.37 -18.73
CA ASN A 46 -24.55 8.99 -17.53
C ASN A 46 -26.01 8.59 -17.31
N GLN A 47 -26.82 8.55 -18.37
CA GLN A 47 -28.20 8.05 -18.31
C GLN A 47 -28.25 6.58 -17.87
N THR A 48 -27.35 5.74 -18.36
CA THR A 48 -27.26 4.32 -17.99
C THR A 48 -26.81 4.12 -16.53
N LEU A 49 -26.09 5.10 -15.97
CA LEU A 49 -25.62 5.14 -14.59
C LEU A 49 -26.57 5.90 -13.64
N ASP A 50 -27.79 6.22 -14.07
CA ASP A 50 -28.77 6.99 -13.29
C ASP A 50 -28.20 8.32 -12.75
N GLY A 51 -27.42 9.03 -13.58
CA GLY A 51 -26.84 10.32 -13.20
C GLY A 51 -25.54 10.24 -12.38
N ARG A 52 -24.93 9.06 -12.24
CA ARG A 52 -23.71 8.84 -11.43
C ARG A 52 -22.39 8.98 -12.20
N LEU A 53 -22.39 9.57 -13.39
CA LEU A 53 -21.16 9.97 -14.07
C LEU A 53 -20.78 11.39 -13.65
N LEU A 54 -19.61 11.54 -13.03
CA LEU A 54 -19.07 12.82 -12.57
C LEU A 54 -17.97 13.31 -13.50
N GLN A 55 -17.87 14.63 -13.62
CA GLN A 55 -16.74 15.33 -14.22
C GLN A 55 -16.37 16.53 -13.32
N PRO A 56 -15.87 16.25 -12.09
CA PRO A 56 -15.59 17.30 -11.13
C PRO A 56 -14.35 18.11 -11.53
N PRO A 57 -14.31 19.41 -11.24
CA PRO A 57 -13.09 20.20 -11.40
C PRO A 57 -12.02 19.73 -10.39
N PRO A 58 -10.72 19.92 -10.68
CA PRO A 58 -9.66 19.67 -9.72
C PRO A 58 -9.94 20.37 -8.39
N PRO A 59 -9.79 19.71 -7.23
CA PRO A 59 -10.12 20.32 -5.93
C PRO A 59 -9.30 21.58 -5.64
N GLY A 60 -8.03 21.61 -6.07
CA GLY A 60 -7.18 22.80 -5.92
C GLY A 60 -7.68 24.01 -6.71
N ALA A 61 -8.53 23.84 -7.73
CA ALA A 61 -8.98 24.90 -8.64
C ALA A 61 -9.69 26.05 -7.92
N VAL A 62 -10.24 25.80 -6.72
CA VAL A 62 -10.82 26.83 -5.86
C VAL A 62 -9.83 27.95 -5.48
N CYS A 63 -8.53 27.66 -5.51
CA CYS A 63 -7.46 28.61 -5.21
C CYS A 63 -6.96 29.40 -6.43
N HIS A 64 -7.48 29.16 -7.63
CA HIS A 64 -6.92 29.73 -8.86
C HIS A 64 -7.88 30.74 -9.52
N PRO A 65 -7.58 32.06 -9.53
CA PRO A 65 -8.48 33.10 -10.05
C PRO A 65 -9.00 32.88 -11.48
N GLY A 66 -8.23 32.17 -12.32
CA GLY A 66 -8.61 31.83 -13.69
C GLY A 66 -9.56 30.63 -13.82
N GLN A 67 -9.90 29.95 -12.73
CA GLN A 67 -10.76 28.76 -12.75
C GLN A 67 -12.22 29.13 -12.46
N PRO A 68 -13.20 28.45 -13.09
CA PRO A 68 -14.62 28.70 -12.84
C PRO A 68 -15.04 28.50 -11.37
N THR A 69 -14.33 27.66 -10.63
CA THR A 69 -14.59 27.35 -9.22
C THR A 69 -13.82 28.23 -8.24
N TYR A 70 -13.11 29.26 -8.71
CA TYR A 70 -12.33 30.13 -7.84
C TYR A 70 -13.17 30.71 -6.70
N ASN A 71 -12.69 30.54 -5.47
CA ASN A 71 -13.27 31.15 -4.29
C ASN A 71 -12.16 31.36 -3.24
N ALA A 72 -11.73 32.62 -3.11
CA ALA A 72 -10.66 33.01 -2.21
C ALA A 72 -10.92 32.59 -0.74
N SER A 73 -12.18 32.68 -0.30
CA SER A 73 -12.57 32.30 1.07
C SER A 73 -12.53 30.79 1.31
N GLN A 74 -12.77 29.99 0.27
CA GLN A 74 -12.71 28.52 0.36
C GLN A 74 -11.30 27.98 0.12
N CYS A 75 -10.41 28.76 -0.51
CA CYS A 75 -9.03 28.35 -0.75
C CYS A 75 -8.33 27.98 0.56
N ALA A 76 -8.44 28.82 1.60
CA ALA A 76 -7.81 28.55 2.90
C ALA A 76 -8.32 27.24 3.55
N ASN A 77 -9.61 26.95 3.42
CA ASN A 77 -10.20 25.71 3.93
C ASN A 77 -9.66 24.50 3.18
N VAL A 78 -9.66 24.55 1.84
CA VAL A 78 -9.13 23.45 1.02
C VAL A 78 -7.63 23.26 1.26
N THR A 79 -6.84 24.31 1.43
CA THR A 79 -5.41 24.20 1.75
C THR A 79 -5.17 23.46 3.06
N GLU A 80 -6.03 23.62 4.08
CA GLU A 80 -5.89 22.89 5.33
C GLU A 80 -6.46 21.46 5.24
N GLU A 81 -7.64 21.29 4.64
CA GLU A 81 -8.21 19.96 4.41
C GLU A 81 -7.31 19.09 3.52
N TRP A 82 -6.53 19.68 2.60
CA TRP A 82 -5.55 18.99 1.75
C TRP A 82 -4.51 18.20 2.55
N LYS A 83 -4.26 18.56 3.81
CA LYS A 83 -3.32 17.83 4.66
C LYS A 83 -3.94 16.59 5.31
N THR A 84 -5.23 16.34 5.09
CA THR A 84 -5.98 15.28 5.74
C THR A 84 -6.27 14.14 4.79
N TYR A 85 -6.16 12.89 5.27
CA TYR A 85 -6.54 11.73 4.47
C TYR A 85 -8.04 11.72 4.11
N ASP A 86 -8.89 12.22 5.01
CA ASP A 86 -10.35 12.19 4.84
C ASP A 86 -10.80 13.05 3.66
N PHE A 87 -10.17 14.21 3.44
CA PHE A 87 -10.44 15.07 2.28
C PHE A 87 -10.22 14.32 0.95
N HIS A 88 -9.06 13.69 0.80
CA HIS A 88 -8.73 12.96 -0.43
C HIS A 88 -9.59 11.70 -0.61
N ALA A 89 -9.95 11.03 0.49
CA ALA A 89 -10.84 9.88 0.47
C ALA A 89 -12.26 10.24 0.00
N ALA A 90 -12.79 11.37 0.49
CA ALA A 90 -14.12 11.87 0.15
C ALA A 90 -14.19 12.56 -1.22
N ASN A 91 -13.07 12.99 -1.80
CA ASN A 91 -13.04 13.58 -3.12
C ASN A 91 -13.04 12.50 -4.23
N PRO A 92 -13.77 12.63 -5.34
CA PRO A 92 -13.81 11.61 -6.41
C PRO A 92 -12.53 11.47 -7.25
N ILE A 93 -11.69 12.51 -7.35
CA ILE A 93 -10.51 12.53 -8.25
C ILE A 93 -9.17 12.78 -7.55
N SER A 94 -9.18 13.35 -6.35
CA SER A 94 -7.95 13.65 -5.60
C SER A 94 -7.25 12.39 -5.08
N VAL A 95 -5.94 12.42 -4.89
CA VAL A 95 -5.21 11.36 -4.17
C VAL A 95 -4.27 11.97 -3.14
N MET A 96 -3.84 11.17 -2.16
CA MET A 96 -3.10 11.69 -0.99
C MET A 96 -1.70 12.20 -1.30
N TRP A 97 -1.14 11.82 -2.45
CA TRP A 97 0.24 12.12 -2.83
C TRP A 97 0.27 12.89 -4.15
N ASP A 98 0.58 14.18 -4.08
CA ASP A 98 0.45 15.16 -5.16
C ASP A 98 1.26 14.81 -6.41
N LYS A 99 2.38 14.09 -6.25
CA LYS A 99 3.21 13.61 -7.37
C LYS A 99 2.41 12.83 -8.40
N PHE A 100 1.36 12.12 -7.99
CA PHE A 100 0.58 11.30 -8.90
C PHE A 100 -0.38 12.11 -9.77
N ASP A 101 -0.76 13.31 -9.35
CA ASP A 101 -1.53 14.27 -10.14
C ASP A 101 -0.62 15.24 -10.92
N ASN A 102 0.70 14.95 -10.95
CA ASN A 102 1.74 15.77 -11.56
C ASN A 102 1.71 17.24 -11.13
N PHE A 103 1.24 17.51 -9.90
CA PHE A 103 1.09 18.87 -9.36
C PHE A 103 0.23 19.79 -10.23
N THR A 104 -0.63 19.24 -11.07
CA THR A 104 -1.29 20.02 -12.15
C THR A 104 -2.33 21.00 -11.65
N CYS A 105 -2.78 20.89 -10.40
CA CYS A 105 -3.65 21.89 -9.76
C CYS A 105 -3.62 21.73 -8.24
N LEU A 106 -2.59 22.30 -7.60
CA LEU A 106 -2.46 22.36 -6.13
C LEU A 106 -3.34 23.48 -5.55
N PRO A 107 -3.73 23.43 -4.27
CA PRO A 107 -4.48 24.51 -3.60
C PRO A 107 -3.56 25.70 -3.23
N GLU A 108 -2.83 26.21 -4.22
CA GLU A 108 -1.85 27.28 -4.10
C GLU A 108 -2.01 28.28 -5.25
N GLN A 109 -2.25 29.57 -4.93
CA GLN A 109 -2.62 30.61 -5.90
C GLN A 109 -1.61 30.85 -7.02
N ASN A 110 -0.32 30.58 -6.78
CA ASN A 110 0.78 30.88 -7.72
C ASN A 110 1.27 29.64 -8.49
N THR A 111 0.50 28.56 -8.49
CA THR A 111 0.80 27.36 -9.28
C THR A 111 -0.07 27.31 -10.54
N THR A 112 0.27 26.45 -11.49
CA THR A 112 -0.64 26.19 -12.62
C THR A 112 -1.81 25.34 -12.14
N CYS A 113 -3.00 25.57 -12.69
CA CYS A 113 -4.15 24.69 -12.50
C CYS A 113 -4.70 24.19 -13.84
N SER A 114 -4.72 22.88 -13.99
CA SER A 114 -5.19 22.12 -15.13
C SER A 114 -5.76 20.79 -14.67
N PRO A 115 -6.82 20.27 -15.31
CA PRO A 115 -7.35 18.94 -15.04
C PRO A 115 -6.47 17.81 -15.59
N ALA A 116 -5.35 18.12 -16.25
CA ALA A 116 -4.54 17.14 -16.97
C ALA A 116 -3.94 16.02 -16.09
N GLY A 117 -3.80 16.22 -14.78
CA GLY A 117 -3.31 15.20 -13.85
C GLY A 117 -4.38 14.24 -13.32
N TYR A 118 -5.64 14.45 -13.65
CA TYR A 118 -6.78 13.75 -13.05
C TYR A 118 -7.50 12.84 -14.04
N PRO A 119 -8.32 11.87 -13.56
CA PRO A 119 -9.27 11.16 -14.40
C PRO A 119 -10.22 12.12 -15.13
N ALA A 120 -10.55 11.81 -16.39
CA ALA A 120 -11.43 12.67 -17.18
C ALA A 120 -12.91 12.55 -16.77
N TYR A 121 -13.32 11.36 -16.32
CA TYR A 121 -14.65 11.06 -15.81
C TYR A 121 -14.57 10.09 -14.64
N VAL A 122 -15.56 10.13 -13.76
CA VAL A 122 -15.67 9.22 -12.62
C VAL A 122 -17.06 8.58 -12.58
N VAL A 123 -17.12 7.25 -12.52
CA VAL A 123 -18.32 6.50 -12.15
C VAL A 123 -18.41 6.48 -10.63
N ASN A 124 -19.41 7.16 -10.07
CA ASN A 124 -19.69 7.13 -8.64
C ASN A 124 -20.47 5.86 -8.27
N ALA A 125 -19.76 4.76 -8.07
CA ALA A 125 -20.36 3.44 -7.92
C ALA A 125 -20.95 3.24 -6.51
N SER A 126 -22.20 2.78 -6.47
CA SER A 126 -22.91 2.40 -5.22
C SER A 126 -23.51 0.99 -5.26
N CYS A 127 -23.34 0.27 -6.37
CA CYS A 127 -23.65 -1.15 -6.50
C CYS A 127 -22.74 -1.81 -7.56
N ALA A 128 -22.77 -3.13 -7.65
CA ALA A 128 -21.96 -3.89 -8.59
C ALA A 128 -22.30 -3.59 -10.06
N GLU A 129 -23.56 -3.27 -10.36
CA GLU A 129 -24.00 -2.93 -11.72
C GLU A 129 -23.35 -1.64 -12.22
N HIS A 130 -23.20 -0.61 -11.39
CA HIS A 130 -22.47 0.61 -11.77
C HIS A 130 -21.02 0.31 -12.14
N VAL A 131 -20.36 -0.55 -11.36
CA VAL A 131 -18.99 -0.99 -11.62
C VAL A 131 -18.90 -1.74 -12.96
N LYS A 132 -19.82 -2.68 -13.19
CA LYS A 132 -19.94 -3.40 -14.46
C LYS A 132 -20.11 -2.46 -15.65
N ILE A 133 -21.04 -1.51 -15.57
CA ILE A 133 -21.31 -0.53 -16.63
C ILE A 133 -20.02 0.27 -16.94
N GLY A 134 -19.29 0.72 -15.91
CA GLY A 134 -18.01 1.41 -16.09
C GLY A 134 -16.94 0.58 -16.79
N ILE A 135 -16.77 -0.69 -16.38
CA ILE A 135 -15.82 -1.63 -17.00
C ILE A 135 -16.19 -1.89 -18.46
N ASP A 136 -17.46 -2.20 -18.71
CA ASP A 136 -17.97 -2.51 -20.05
C ASP A 136 -17.80 -1.30 -20.99
N PHE A 137 -18.05 -0.10 -20.50
CA PHE A 137 -17.82 1.14 -21.25
C PHE A 137 -16.33 1.35 -21.56
N ALA A 138 -15.45 1.26 -20.55
CA ALA A 138 -14.02 1.42 -20.75
C ALA A 138 -13.45 0.38 -21.75
N ARG A 139 -13.90 -0.88 -21.65
CA ARG A 139 -13.52 -1.93 -22.59
C ARG A 139 -14.02 -1.64 -24.01
N LYS A 140 -15.29 -1.27 -24.16
CA LYS A 140 -15.92 -0.96 -25.46
C LYS A 140 -15.21 0.18 -26.19
N TYR A 141 -14.85 1.24 -25.49
CA TYR A 141 -14.22 2.44 -26.07
C TYR A 141 -12.69 2.47 -25.90
N ASN A 142 -12.10 1.35 -25.45
CA ASN A 142 -10.67 1.19 -25.22
C ASN A 142 -10.05 2.31 -24.34
N ILE A 143 -10.78 2.76 -23.33
CA ILE A 143 -10.34 3.82 -22.41
C ILE A 143 -9.50 3.19 -21.30
N ARG A 144 -8.47 3.91 -20.83
CA ARG A 144 -7.74 3.51 -19.62
C ARG A 144 -8.69 3.53 -18.43
N LEU A 145 -8.81 2.40 -17.72
CA LEU A 145 -9.65 2.29 -16.54
C LEU A 145 -8.80 2.53 -15.28
N ASN A 146 -9.31 3.38 -14.38
CA ASN A 146 -8.76 3.60 -13.05
C ASN A 146 -9.74 3.08 -12.00
N VAL A 147 -9.23 2.59 -10.88
CA VAL A 147 -10.06 2.17 -9.75
C VAL A 147 -9.59 2.92 -8.52
N LYS A 148 -10.50 3.69 -7.92
CA LYS A 148 -10.22 4.43 -6.70
C LYS A 148 -11.19 4.01 -5.61
N ASN A 149 -10.65 3.67 -4.43
CA ASN A 149 -11.41 3.70 -3.19
C ASN A 149 -11.13 5.05 -2.50
N THR A 150 -10.04 5.14 -1.74
CA THR A 150 -9.72 6.33 -0.92
C THR A 150 -8.57 7.19 -1.46
N GLY A 151 -7.76 6.68 -2.40
CA GLY A 151 -6.62 7.44 -2.94
C GLY A 151 -5.35 7.36 -2.09
N HIS A 152 -5.27 6.40 -1.16
CA HIS A 152 -4.12 6.14 -0.27
C HIS A 152 -2.84 5.65 -0.97
N ASP A 153 -2.97 5.14 -2.20
CA ASP A 153 -1.93 4.31 -2.81
C ASP A 153 -0.57 5.01 -2.96
N TYR A 154 0.46 4.51 -2.26
CA TYR A 154 1.82 5.04 -2.30
C TYR A 154 2.53 4.85 -3.65
N LEU A 155 1.96 4.05 -4.56
CA LEU A 155 2.52 3.71 -5.87
C LEU A 155 1.72 4.30 -7.05
N GLY A 156 0.65 5.07 -6.80
CA GLY A 156 -0.12 5.78 -7.82
C GLY A 156 -1.10 4.91 -8.61
N ARG A 157 -1.40 3.69 -8.16
CA ARG A 157 -2.25 2.70 -8.83
C ARG A 157 -3.75 3.03 -8.77
N SER A 158 -4.13 4.06 -8.01
CA SER A 158 -5.49 4.60 -7.93
C SER A 158 -5.65 5.98 -8.56
N ASN A 159 -4.61 6.51 -9.21
CA ASN A 159 -4.72 7.69 -10.07
C ASN A 159 -4.29 7.38 -11.50
N SER A 160 -4.97 7.96 -12.47
CA SER A 160 -4.61 7.82 -13.88
C SER A 160 -5.14 9.03 -14.67
N PRO A 161 -4.25 9.96 -15.07
CA PRO A 161 -4.58 11.05 -15.98
C PRO A 161 -5.39 10.60 -17.20
N GLY A 162 -6.47 11.33 -17.52
CA GLY A 162 -7.28 11.10 -18.73
C GLY A 162 -8.05 9.77 -18.77
N SER A 163 -8.16 9.07 -17.64
CA SER A 163 -8.87 7.79 -17.54
C SER A 163 -10.38 7.94 -17.28
N LEU A 164 -11.11 6.83 -17.35
CA LEU A 164 -12.39 6.65 -16.65
C LEU A 164 -12.07 6.04 -15.28
N SER A 165 -12.39 6.74 -14.20
CA SER A 165 -12.24 6.21 -12.84
C SER A 165 -13.53 5.56 -12.35
N ILE A 166 -13.44 4.38 -11.74
CA ILE A 166 -14.52 3.81 -10.94
C ILE A 166 -14.22 4.14 -9.48
N TRP A 167 -15.04 5.00 -8.89
CA TRP A 167 -14.94 5.38 -7.50
C TRP A 167 -15.84 4.50 -6.66
N THR A 168 -15.21 3.63 -5.87
CA THR A 168 -15.86 2.57 -5.09
C THR A 168 -16.30 3.01 -3.71
N HIS A 169 -15.97 4.23 -3.29
CA HIS A 169 -16.16 4.76 -1.92
C HIS A 169 -17.57 4.56 -1.36
N HIS A 170 -18.61 4.66 -2.19
CA HIS A 170 -20.01 4.50 -1.77
C HIS A 170 -20.50 3.04 -1.74
N LEU A 171 -19.64 2.06 -2.00
CA LEU A 171 -19.87 0.65 -1.70
C LEU A 171 -19.49 0.37 -0.24
N ASN A 172 -20.21 0.95 0.71
CA ASN A 172 -19.80 1.00 2.13
C ASN A 172 -20.76 0.30 3.11
N LYS A 173 -21.64 -0.58 2.60
CA LYS A 173 -22.53 -1.37 3.44
C LYS A 173 -21.72 -2.36 4.30
N ILE A 174 -22.00 -2.42 5.59
CA ILE A 174 -21.37 -3.35 6.53
C ILE A 174 -22.47 -4.20 7.20
N THR A 175 -22.29 -5.52 7.22
CA THR A 175 -23.24 -6.48 7.82
C THR A 175 -22.49 -7.46 8.70
N TYR A 176 -22.96 -7.63 9.95
CA TYR A 176 -22.45 -8.65 10.88
C TYR A 176 -23.12 -10.00 10.60
N ASN A 177 -22.33 -11.06 10.52
CA ASN A 177 -22.79 -12.44 10.41
C ASN A 177 -22.41 -13.18 11.70
N GLU A 178 -23.40 -13.46 12.55
CA GLU A 178 -23.21 -14.08 13.87
C GLU A 178 -23.09 -15.61 13.78
N GLY A 179 -22.07 -16.15 14.42
CA GLY A 179 -21.87 -17.58 14.71
C GLY A 179 -21.56 -18.47 13.51
N GLN A 180 -21.98 -18.09 12.30
CA GLN A 180 -21.75 -18.83 11.08
C GLN A 180 -21.86 -17.98 9.82
N PHE A 181 -21.21 -18.43 8.75
CA PHE A 181 -21.35 -17.88 7.41
C PHE A 181 -21.52 -19.01 6.39
N LYS A 182 -22.50 -18.88 5.50
CA LYS A 182 -22.77 -19.85 4.44
C LYS A 182 -22.13 -19.37 3.15
N LEU A 183 -21.13 -20.10 2.64
CA LEU A 183 -20.52 -19.78 1.36
C LEU A 183 -21.52 -19.86 0.22
N GLN A 184 -21.47 -18.86 -0.66
CA GLN A 184 -22.29 -18.85 -1.85
C GLN A 184 -21.76 -19.90 -2.85
N GLY A 185 -22.68 -20.60 -3.53
CA GLY A 185 -22.35 -21.69 -4.45
C GLY A 185 -22.45 -23.05 -3.76
N SER A 186 -21.48 -23.44 -2.93
CA SER A 186 -21.47 -24.76 -2.27
C SER A 186 -22.48 -24.89 -1.13
N GLY A 187 -22.86 -23.76 -0.51
CA GLY A 187 -23.69 -23.75 0.69
C GLY A 187 -22.99 -24.28 1.93
N LYS A 188 -21.66 -24.46 1.89
CA LYS A 188 -20.84 -24.88 3.02
C LYS A 188 -20.93 -23.85 4.15
N VAL A 189 -21.21 -24.34 5.35
CA VAL A 189 -21.29 -23.49 6.56
C VAL A 189 -19.92 -23.42 7.20
N ILE A 190 -19.44 -22.20 7.43
CA ILE A 190 -18.24 -21.89 8.19
C ILE A 190 -18.69 -21.41 9.56
N SER A 191 -18.26 -22.07 10.63
CA SER A 191 -18.49 -21.60 12.00
C SER A 191 -17.59 -20.40 12.33
N GLY A 192 -18.15 -19.46 13.08
CA GLY A 192 -17.47 -18.24 13.54
C GLY A 192 -18.14 -16.98 13.03
N ASN A 193 -17.80 -15.88 13.69
CA ASN A 193 -18.28 -14.54 13.36
C ASN A 193 -17.55 -13.96 12.15
N SER A 194 -18.25 -13.14 11.37
CA SER A 194 -17.64 -12.40 10.26
C SER A 194 -18.38 -11.09 9.97
N PHE A 195 -17.75 -10.22 9.19
CA PHE A 195 -18.37 -9.02 8.65
C PHE A 195 -18.32 -9.06 7.13
N THR A 196 -19.46 -8.90 6.47
CA THR A 196 -19.53 -8.62 5.04
C THR A 196 -19.50 -7.12 4.86
N VAL A 197 -18.42 -6.62 4.26
CA VAL A 197 -18.13 -5.19 4.07
C VAL A 197 -18.11 -4.86 2.59
N GLY A 198 -18.70 -3.75 2.19
CA GLY A 198 -18.62 -3.27 0.81
C GLY A 198 -17.18 -2.85 0.46
N GLY A 199 -16.79 -2.96 -0.80
CA GLY A 199 -15.42 -2.72 -1.28
C GLY A 199 -14.91 -1.27 -1.09
N GLY A 200 -15.82 -0.33 -0.86
CA GLY A 200 -15.59 1.07 -0.52
C GLY A 200 -15.39 1.34 0.97
N SER A 201 -15.69 0.38 1.85
CA SER A 201 -15.64 0.58 3.30
C SER A 201 -14.23 0.93 3.78
N GLN A 202 -14.15 1.86 4.73
CA GLN A 202 -12.89 2.31 5.35
C GLN A 202 -12.67 1.60 6.70
N MET A 203 -11.42 1.52 7.15
CA MET A 203 -11.06 0.76 8.35
C MET A 203 -11.82 1.21 9.59
N TYR A 204 -11.98 2.52 9.80
CA TYR A 204 -12.68 3.03 10.99
C TYR A 204 -14.14 2.56 11.05
N ASP A 205 -14.86 2.67 9.93
CA ASP A 205 -16.26 2.25 9.86
C ASP A 205 -16.42 0.76 10.16
N ILE A 206 -15.47 -0.06 9.68
CA ILE A 206 -15.47 -1.51 9.92
C ILE A 206 -15.18 -1.81 11.39
N TYR A 207 -14.18 -1.16 12.00
CA TYR A 207 -13.89 -1.35 13.44
C TYR A 207 -15.05 -0.88 14.32
N ALA A 208 -15.63 0.29 14.04
CA ALA A 208 -16.79 0.82 14.76
C ALA A 208 -18.03 -0.08 14.63
N ALA A 209 -18.23 -0.72 13.47
CA ALA A 209 -19.28 -1.72 13.31
C ALA A 209 -18.98 -3.01 14.08
N ALA A 210 -17.72 -3.44 14.12
CA ALA A 210 -17.32 -4.66 14.82
C ALA A 210 -17.40 -4.54 16.34
N ASP A 211 -16.98 -3.41 16.90
CA ASP A 211 -16.96 -3.16 18.34
C ASP A 211 -18.36 -3.21 18.98
N LYS A 212 -19.41 -2.83 18.23
CA LYS A 212 -20.83 -3.00 18.65
C LYS A 212 -21.23 -4.43 18.98
N HIS A 213 -20.46 -5.40 18.50
CA HIS A 213 -20.67 -6.83 18.73
C HIS A 213 -19.55 -7.45 19.58
N ASN A 214 -18.75 -6.62 20.28
CA ASN A 214 -17.53 -7.03 20.98
C ASN A 214 -16.58 -7.81 20.05
N GLN A 215 -16.51 -7.41 18.78
CA GLN A 215 -15.64 -8.02 17.77
C GLN A 215 -14.62 -7.01 17.26
N THR A 216 -13.57 -7.52 16.62
CA THR A 216 -12.65 -6.78 15.76
C THR A 216 -12.32 -7.59 14.50
N ILE A 217 -11.64 -6.96 13.54
CA ILE A 217 -11.08 -7.60 12.36
C ILE A 217 -9.58 -7.33 12.26
N VAL A 218 -8.88 -8.10 11.43
CA VAL A 218 -7.51 -7.73 11.03
C VAL A 218 -7.58 -6.61 10.00
N GLY A 219 -7.41 -5.36 10.44
CA GLY A 219 -7.46 -4.17 9.60
C GLY A 219 -6.19 -3.30 9.70
N GLY A 220 -6.17 -2.22 8.91
CA GLY A 220 -5.06 -1.27 8.83
C GLY A 220 -4.97 -0.31 10.02
N GLY A 221 -3.83 0.37 10.13
CA GLY A 221 -3.52 1.31 11.22
C GLY A 221 -4.11 2.73 11.06
N ALA A 222 -4.53 3.13 9.86
CA ALA A 222 -5.12 4.45 9.61
C ALA A 222 -6.63 4.36 9.35
N LYS A 223 -7.39 5.36 9.84
CA LYS A 223 -8.86 5.41 9.77
C LYS A 223 -9.42 5.28 8.35
N SER A 224 -8.82 6.02 7.43
CA SER A 224 -9.27 6.20 6.04
C SER A 224 -8.71 5.17 5.05
N VAL A 225 -8.01 4.14 5.50
CA VAL A 225 -7.56 3.07 4.59
C VAL A 225 -8.78 2.31 4.09
N GLY A 226 -8.90 2.17 2.78
CA GLY A 226 -9.98 1.42 2.14
C GLY A 226 -9.71 -0.08 2.11
N VAL A 227 -10.75 -0.90 2.35
CA VAL A 227 -10.62 -2.36 2.44
C VAL A 227 -10.09 -3.03 1.16
N GLY A 228 -10.40 -2.48 -0.02
CA GLY A 228 -10.05 -3.09 -1.31
C GLY A 228 -8.55 -3.27 -1.56
N GLY A 229 -7.82 -2.15 -1.74
CA GLY A 229 -6.36 -2.17 -1.99
C GLY A 229 -5.56 -2.81 -0.84
N TYR A 230 -6.05 -2.64 0.38
CA TYR A 230 -5.47 -3.21 1.59
C TYR A 230 -5.45 -4.75 1.55
N ILE A 231 -6.61 -5.39 1.35
CA ILE A 231 -6.70 -6.86 1.23
C ILE A 231 -5.92 -7.37 0.02
N THR A 232 -6.09 -6.72 -1.13
CA THR A 232 -5.51 -7.22 -2.38
C THR A 232 -3.99 -7.17 -2.38
N GLY A 233 -3.34 -6.29 -1.61
CA GLY A 233 -1.88 -6.28 -1.42
C GLY A 233 -1.37 -7.14 -0.27
N GLY A 234 -2.25 -7.63 0.62
CA GLY A 234 -1.91 -8.44 1.78
C GLY A 234 -2.53 -7.91 3.06
N GLY A 235 -2.20 -6.68 3.44
CA GLY A 235 -2.73 -5.99 4.61
C GLY A 235 -2.07 -6.46 5.91
N HIS A 236 -1.00 -5.78 6.31
CA HIS A 236 -0.43 -5.95 7.66
C HIS A 236 -1.30 -5.25 8.71
N SER A 237 -1.17 -5.69 9.96
CA SER A 237 -1.92 -5.16 11.09
C SER A 237 -1.11 -5.38 12.36
N ILE A 238 -1.31 -4.54 13.36
CA ILE A 238 -0.80 -4.82 14.70
C ILE A 238 -1.40 -6.11 15.28
N LEU A 239 -2.57 -6.55 14.78
CA LEU A 239 -3.18 -7.82 15.17
C LEU A 239 -2.66 -9.03 14.36
N ALA A 240 -1.90 -8.79 13.28
CA ALA A 240 -1.44 -9.84 12.37
C ALA A 240 -0.51 -10.88 13.02
N PRO A 241 0.38 -10.52 13.97
CA PRO A 241 1.20 -11.51 14.67
C PRO A 241 0.41 -12.57 15.43
N ARG A 242 -0.87 -12.33 15.74
CA ARG A 242 -1.79 -13.31 16.32
C ARG A 242 -2.75 -13.92 15.30
N HIS A 243 -3.21 -13.15 14.32
CA HIS A 243 -4.36 -13.50 13.47
C HIS A 243 -4.06 -13.63 11.97
N GLY A 244 -2.80 -13.48 11.54
CA GLY A 244 -2.40 -13.47 10.13
C GLY A 244 -2.71 -12.14 9.44
N LEU A 245 -2.35 -12.03 8.16
CA LEU A 245 -2.62 -10.81 7.38
C LEU A 245 -4.11 -10.67 7.07
N ALA A 246 -4.56 -9.48 6.67
CA ALA A 246 -5.95 -9.27 6.27
C ALA A 246 -6.39 -10.20 5.13
N ALA A 247 -5.51 -10.42 4.15
CA ALA A 247 -5.70 -11.37 3.06
C ALA A 247 -5.86 -12.83 3.53
N ASP A 248 -5.36 -13.19 4.72
CA ASP A 248 -5.54 -14.52 5.30
C ASP A 248 -6.95 -14.72 5.87
N ASN A 249 -7.62 -13.60 6.21
CA ASN A 249 -8.87 -13.57 6.95
C ASN A 249 -10.12 -13.41 6.06
N VAL A 250 -9.98 -13.44 4.74
CA VAL A 250 -11.12 -13.36 3.82
C VAL A 250 -11.73 -14.74 3.60
N TRP A 251 -13.06 -14.83 3.69
CA TRP A 251 -13.84 -16.04 3.42
C TRP A 251 -14.44 -16.04 2.01
N GLU A 252 -14.91 -14.89 1.54
CA GLU A 252 -15.60 -14.75 0.26
C GLU A 252 -15.50 -13.30 -0.23
N MET A 253 -15.57 -13.09 -1.55
CA MET A 253 -15.70 -11.76 -2.15
C MET A 253 -16.74 -11.77 -3.28
N GLU A 254 -17.49 -10.68 -3.41
CA GLU A 254 -18.15 -10.32 -4.66
C GLU A 254 -17.21 -9.39 -5.44
N ILE A 255 -17.00 -9.70 -6.72
CA ILE A 255 -16.12 -8.95 -7.61
C ILE A 255 -16.81 -8.68 -8.94
N VAL A 256 -16.38 -7.61 -9.62
CA VAL A 256 -16.64 -7.43 -11.04
C VAL A 256 -15.37 -7.68 -11.84
N THR A 257 -15.41 -8.64 -12.76
CA THR A 257 -14.26 -9.08 -13.54
C THR A 257 -13.90 -8.09 -14.65
N PRO A 258 -12.71 -8.23 -15.28
CA PRO A 258 -12.35 -7.44 -16.47
C PRO A 258 -13.34 -7.64 -17.65
N GLY A 259 -14.01 -8.80 -17.69
CA GLY A 259 -15.10 -9.11 -18.62
C GLY A 259 -16.43 -8.46 -18.28
N GLY A 260 -16.55 -7.82 -17.10
CA GLY A 260 -17.78 -7.21 -16.60
C GLY A 260 -18.71 -8.21 -15.93
N ASP A 261 -18.27 -9.43 -15.62
CA ASP A 261 -19.10 -10.41 -14.89
C ASP A 261 -19.10 -10.08 -13.41
N ILE A 262 -20.27 -10.12 -12.77
CA ILE A 262 -20.40 -10.03 -11.32
C ILE A 262 -20.30 -11.45 -10.77
N LEU A 263 -19.21 -11.74 -10.06
CA LEU A 263 -18.89 -13.08 -9.57
C LEU A 263 -18.71 -13.08 -8.06
N THR A 264 -19.15 -14.17 -7.43
CA THR A 264 -18.71 -14.53 -6.10
C THR A 264 -17.52 -15.46 -6.19
N VAL A 265 -16.44 -15.12 -5.49
CA VAL A 265 -15.20 -15.90 -5.43
C VAL A 265 -14.88 -16.31 -3.99
N ASN A 266 -14.66 -17.60 -3.78
CA ASN A 266 -14.33 -18.21 -2.48
C ASN A 266 -13.52 -19.50 -2.72
N GLU A 267 -13.31 -20.35 -1.70
CA GLU A 267 -12.54 -21.57 -1.91
C GLU A 267 -13.23 -22.64 -2.77
N ASP A 268 -14.56 -22.58 -2.91
CA ASP A 268 -15.36 -23.56 -3.66
C ASP A 268 -15.75 -23.02 -5.05
N ARG A 269 -15.63 -21.71 -5.28
CA ARG A 269 -16.04 -21.03 -6.52
C ARG A 269 -14.97 -20.07 -7.01
N HIS A 270 -14.46 -20.32 -8.21
CA HIS A 270 -13.31 -19.61 -8.80
C HIS A 270 -12.09 -19.53 -7.85
N PRO A 271 -11.62 -20.67 -7.30
CA PRO A 271 -10.61 -20.68 -6.23
C PRO A 271 -9.27 -20.08 -6.65
N ASP A 272 -8.92 -20.11 -7.94
CA ASP A 272 -7.71 -19.50 -8.44
C ASP A 272 -7.80 -17.97 -8.48
N LEU A 273 -8.96 -17.41 -8.84
CA LEU A 273 -9.22 -15.98 -8.76
C LEU A 273 -9.34 -15.52 -7.31
N PHE A 274 -9.99 -16.29 -6.44
CA PHE A 274 -10.02 -16.04 -4.99
C PHE A 274 -8.62 -16.04 -4.37
N TRP A 275 -7.73 -16.93 -4.84
CA TRP A 275 -6.33 -16.93 -4.47
C TRP A 275 -5.62 -15.65 -4.93
N ALA A 276 -5.81 -15.23 -6.19
CA ALA A 276 -5.17 -14.05 -6.76
C ALA A 276 -5.63 -12.73 -6.12
N MET A 277 -6.92 -12.60 -5.79
CA MET A 277 -7.48 -11.40 -5.14
C MET A 277 -6.98 -11.18 -3.70
N ARG A 278 -6.29 -12.16 -3.10
CA ARG A 278 -5.76 -12.10 -1.73
C ARG A 278 -4.23 -12.05 -1.75
N GLY A 279 -3.67 -10.88 -2.06
CA GLY A 279 -2.22 -10.63 -2.10
C GLY A 279 -1.62 -10.44 -3.50
N GLY A 280 -2.39 -10.63 -4.58
CA GLY A 280 -1.93 -10.43 -5.95
C GLY A 280 -1.85 -8.97 -6.42
N GLY A 281 -2.26 -8.02 -5.58
CA GLY A 281 -2.31 -6.57 -5.87
C GLY A 281 -3.66 -6.10 -6.41
N GLY A 282 -4.01 -4.86 -6.05
CA GLY A 282 -5.23 -4.19 -6.52
C GLY A 282 -5.17 -3.81 -8.00
N SER A 283 -6.31 -3.37 -8.54
CA SER A 283 -6.43 -2.84 -9.92
C SER A 283 -5.90 -3.78 -11.01
N THR A 284 -5.99 -5.12 -10.83
CA THR A 284 -5.49 -6.07 -11.84
C THR A 284 -6.41 -7.24 -12.17
N PHE A 285 -7.05 -7.89 -11.19
CA PHE A 285 -7.83 -9.11 -11.40
C PHE A 285 -9.36 -8.89 -11.41
N GLY A 286 -9.83 -7.79 -10.84
CA GLY A 286 -11.24 -7.42 -10.72
C GLY A 286 -11.43 -6.31 -9.69
N ILE A 287 -12.63 -5.75 -9.62
CA ILE A 287 -13.01 -4.74 -8.61
C ILE A 287 -13.84 -5.44 -7.52
N ILE A 288 -13.39 -5.36 -6.27
CA ILE A 288 -14.16 -5.86 -5.11
C ILE A 288 -15.36 -4.95 -4.88
N THR A 289 -16.57 -5.52 -4.90
CA THR A 289 -17.81 -4.82 -4.53
C THR A 289 -18.22 -5.14 -3.11
N SER A 290 -17.91 -6.35 -2.62
CA SER A 290 -17.97 -6.69 -1.20
C SER A 290 -17.00 -7.82 -0.83
N ALA A 291 -16.63 -7.91 0.45
CA ALA A 291 -15.81 -8.99 0.99
C ALA A 291 -16.33 -9.42 2.36
N THR A 292 -16.36 -10.72 2.63
CA THR A 292 -16.66 -11.29 3.94
C THR A 292 -15.36 -11.61 4.67
N LEU A 293 -15.15 -10.93 5.79
CA LEU A 293 -13.95 -11.01 6.62
C LEU A 293 -14.25 -11.75 7.92
N LYS A 294 -13.42 -12.72 8.26
CA LYS A 294 -13.42 -13.33 9.59
C LYS A 294 -13.24 -12.25 10.64
N SER A 295 -14.04 -12.32 11.71
CA SER A 295 -13.84 -11.49 12.89
C SER A 295 -13.33 -12.30 14.08
N TYR A 296 -12.87 -11.58 15.07
CA TYR A 296 -12.37 -12.11 16.34
C TYR A 296 -13.06 -11.38 17.48
N PRO A 297 -13.23 -12.02 18.66
CA PRO A 297 -13.55 -11.27 19.87
C PRO A 297 -12.59 -10.10 20.01
N SER A 298 -13.12 -8.91 20.32
CA SER A 298 -12.27 -7.76 20.58
C SER A 298 -11.42 -8.05 21.82
N PRO A 299 -10.08 -8.02 21.70
CA PRO A 299 -9.21 -8.29 22.85
C PRO A 299 -9.23 -7.11 23.83
N LYS A 300 -8.92 -7.39 25.09
CA LYS A 300 -8.38 -6.36 25.98
C LYS A 300 -6.96 -6.07 25.55
N VAL A 301 -6.59 -4.79 25.50
CA VAL A 301 -5.28 -4.36 25.00
C VAL A 301 -4.49 -3.68 26.10
N THR A 302 -3.29 -4.21 26.36
CA THR A 302 -2.25 -3.46 27.08
C THR A 302 -1.41 -2.72 26.04
N GLY A 303 -1.63 -1.41 25.92
CA GLY A 303 -0.80 -0.52 25.12
C GLY A 303 0.51 -0.25 25.82
N VAL A 304 1.62 -0.35 25.09
CA VAL A 304 2.98 -0.16 25.58
C VAL A 304 3.65 0.90 24.72
N THR A 305 3.82 2.10 25.25
CA THR A 305 4.76 3.07 24.65
C THR A 305 6.12 2.79 25.23
N ILE A 306 7.10 2.53 24.37
CA ILE A 306 8.45 2.16 24.78
C ILE A 306 9.48 3.03 24.07
N MET A 307 10.50 3.47 24.81
CA MET A 307 11.68 4.12 24.26
C MET A 307 12.94 3.55 24.92
N ILE A 308 13.88 3.10 24.10
CA ILE A 308 15.21 2.66 24.51
C ILE A 308 16.19 3.57 23.78
N ILE A 309 16.64 4.61 24.47
CA ILE A 309 17.24 5.78 23.83
C ILE A 309 18.56 6.20 24.46
N THR A 310 19.40 6.85 23.66
CA THR A 310 20.73 7.34 24.02
C THR A 310 21.01 8.67 23.32
N ASP A 311 22.06 9.38 23.75
CA ASP A 311 22.57 10.56 23.02
C ASP A 311 23.03 10.14 21.61
N PRO A 312 22.58 10.82 20.53
CA PRO A 312 23.01 10.55 19.15
C PRO A 312 24.52 10.60 18.88
N LYS A 313 25.29 11.24 19.75
CA LYS A 313 26.76 11.34 19.65
C LYS A 313 27.47 10.07 20.13
N GLU A 314 26.74 9.13 20.70
CA GLU A 314 27.33 7.92 21.24
C GLU A 314 27.91 7.01 20.16
N SER A 315 29.13 6.53 20.38
CA SER A 315 29.82 5.68 19.38
C SER A 315 29.16 4.32 19.18
N PHE A 316 28.35 3.88 20.15
CA PHE A 316 27.69 2.57 20.16
C PHE A 316 26.24 2.60 19.65
N VAL A 317 25.73 3.73 19.12
CA VAL A 317 24.32 3.87 18.68
C VAL A 317 23.85 2.69 17.82
N PHE A 318 24.65 2.29 16.83
CA PHE A 318 24.28 1.18 15.96
C PHE A 318 24.42 -0.19 16.61
N ASP A 319 25.31 -0.37 17.59
CA ASP A 319 25.37 -1.61 18.37
C ASP A 319 24.14 -1.75 19.27
N LEU A 320 23.64 -0.64 19.84
CA LEU A 320 22.39 -0.59 20.59
C LEU A 320 21.20 -0.93 19.70
N ILE A 321 21.04 -0.23 18.57
CA ILE A 321 19.92 -0.46 17.65
C ILE A 321 19.93 -1.90 17.13
N THR A 322 21.08 -2.40 16.68
CA THR A 322 21.21 -3.78 16.18
C THR A 322 20.84 -4.80 17.25
N TYR A 323 21.28 -4.58 18.49
CA TYR A 323 20.90 -5.44 19.61
C TYR A 323 19.38 -5.44 19.80
N ILE A 324 18.73 -4.28 19.88
CA ILE A 324 17.27 -4.19 20.08
C ILE A 324 16.50 -4.87 18.94
N VAL A 325 16.87 -4.58 17.68
CA VAL A 325 16.23 -5.18 16.49
C VAL A 325 16.38 -6.71 16.51
N SER A 326 17.53 -7.23 16.94
CA SER A 326 17.73 -8.68 17.08
C SER A 326 16.84 -9.33 18.15
N GLN A 327 16.30 -8.57 19.10
CA GLN A 327 15.38 -9.07 20.12
C GLN A 327 13.91 -9.11 19.65
N MET A 328 13.57 -8.46 18.53
CA MET A 328 12.18 -8.39 18.05
C MET A 328 11.54 -9.77 17.85
N PRO A 329 12.20 -10.79 17.25
CA PRO A 329 11.62 -12.13 17.16
C PRO A 329 11.26 -12.75 18.52
N SER A 330 12.09 -12.52 19.55
CA SER A 330 11.83 -13.01 20.91
C SER A 330 10.64 -12.29 21.55
N LEU A 331 10.55 -10.97 21.39
CA LEU A 331 9.41 -10.19 21.86
C LEU A 331 8.11 -10.62 21.17
N MET A 332 8.14 -10.83 19.86
CA MET A 332 6.97 -11.30 19.10
C MET A 332 6.53 -12.71 19.51
N LYS A 333 7.48 -13.59 19.85
CA LYS A 333 7.17 -14.92 20.41
C LYS A 333 6.47 -14.83 21.78
N GLN A 334 6.74 -13.76 22.54
CA GLN A 334 6.06 -13.45 23.80
C GLN A 334 4.71 -12.72 23.60
N GLY A 335 4.29 -12.48 22.35
CA GLY A 335 2.98 -11.91 22.03
C GLY A 335 3.02 -10.42 21.66
N PHE A 336 4.19 -9.78 21.66
CA PHE A 336 4.30 -8.37 21.26
C PHE A 336 4.11 -8.18 19.77
N SER A 337 3.44 -7.09 19.44
CA SER A 337 3.28 -6.56 18.09
C SER A 337 3.31 -5.04 18.16
N GLY A 338 3.79 -4.35 17.14
CA GLY A 338 3.94 -2.91 17.25
C GLY A 338 4.38 -2.18 16.00
N TYR A 339 4.18 -0.88 16.03
CA TYR A 339 4.67 0.09 15.05
C TYR A 339 5.80 0.86 15.72
N ASN A 340 7.02 0.62 15.25
CA ASN A 340 8.23 1.12 15.88
C ASN A 340 9.14 1.81 14.88
N ILE A 341 9.99 2.69 15.40
CA ILE A 341 11.01 3.43 14.69
C ILE A 341 12.34 3.15 15.38
N ILE A 342 13.36 2.87 14.57
CA ILE A 342 14.76 2.94 14.98
C ILE A 342 15.39 4.18 14.37
N THR A 343 16.28 4.83 15.10
CA THR A 343 16.80 6.13 14.70
C THR A 343 18.24 6.31 15.14
N LYS A 344 19.08 6.85 14.25
CA LYS A 344 20.43 7.25 14.64
C LYS A 344 20.46 8.65 15.26
N ASP A 345 19.44 9.46 15.00
CA ASP A 345 19.32 10.85 15.45
C ASP A 345 18.01 11.48 14.95
N MET A 346 17.02 11.63 15.82
CA MET A 346 15.76 12.34 15.52
C MET A 346 15.34 13.24 16.67
N GLU A 347 14.49 14.22 16.38
CA GLU A 347 13.77 14.96 17.42
C GLU A 347 12.78 14.03 18.12
N ILE A 348 12.66 14.15 19.43
CA ILE A 348 11.75 13.29 20.18
C ILE A 348 10.28 13.68 19.86
N PRO A 349 9.42 12.71 19.51
CA PRO A 349 8.02 13.00 19.19
C PRO A 349 7.18 13.38 20.40
N ILE A 350 7.68 13.16 21.62
CA ILE A 350 7.01 13.46 22.89
C ILE A 350 7.99 14.22 23.79
N GLN A 351 7.61 15.42 24.22
CA GLN A 351 8.40 16.16 25.20
C GLN A 351 8.08 15.67 26.61
N GLU A 352 8.95 14.82 27.15
CA GLU A 352 8.88 14.36 28.54
C GLU A 352 10.04 14.93 29.37
N PRO A 353 9.81 15.33 30.63
CA PRO A 353 10.87 15.82 31.49
C PRO A 353 12.02 14.83 31.62
N GLY A 354 13.24 15.28 31.33
CA GLY A 354 14.46 14.47 31.45
C GLY A 354 14.88 13.74 30.18
N ILE A 355 14.09 13.80 29.11
CA ILE A 355 14.49 13.27 27.80
C ILE A 355 15.11 14.39 26.93
N PRO A 356 16.29 14.18 26.32
CA PRO A 356 16.89 15.15 25.42
C PRO A 356 16.01 15.42 24.19
N ASP A 357 16.11 16.64 23.63
CA ASP A 357 15.38 17.04 22.43
C ASP A 357 15.68 16.14 21.22
N ARG A 358 16.90 15.60 21.16
CA ARG A 358 17.35 14.69 20.10
C ARG A 358 17.88 13.39 20.67
N VAL A 359 17.41 12.28 20.10
CA VAL A 359 17.67 10.93 20.61
C VAL A 359 18.03 9.97 19.49
N ALA A 360 18.77 8.93 19.86
CA ALA A 360 19.04 7.76 19.02
C ALA A 360 18.61 6.48 19.75
N GLY A 361 18.27 5.43 19.01
CA GLY A 361 17.85 4.15 19.56
C GLY A 361 16.55 3.64 18.95
N PHE A 362 15.64 3.19 19.81
CA PHE A 362 14.37 2.58 19.45
C PHE A 362 13.22 3.25 20.18
N MET A 363 12.11 3.48 19.48
CA MET A 363 10.87 3.96 20.09
C MET A 363 9.67 3.42 19.33
N GLY A 364 8.54 3.25 20.01
CA GLY A 364 7.34 2.79 19.33
C GLY A 364 6.15 2.53 20.24
N LYS A 365 5.04 2.17 19.60
CA LYS A 365 3.82 1.72 20.24
C LYS A 365 3.65 0.23 19.97
N CYS A 366 3.73 -0.55 21.03
CA CYS A 366 3.48 -1.98 21.02
C CYS A 366 2.16 -2.29 21.73
N ILE A 367 1.65 -3.50 21.53
CA ILE A 367 0.53 -4.04 22.28
C ILE A 367 0.81 -5.46 22.76
N LEU A 368 0.16 -5.80 23.86
CA LEU A 368 -0.17 -7.17 24.25
C LEU A 368 -1.70 -7.32 24.26
N GLN A 369 -2.18 -8.50 23.92
CA GLN A 369 -3.62 -8.80 23.81
C GLN A 369 -4.01 -9.87 24.83
N ASP A 370 -5.08 -9.63 25.58
CA ASP A 370 -5.64 -10.54 26.59
C ASP A 370 -4.60 -11.04 27.61
N VAL A 371 -3.73 -10.14 28.09
CA VAL A 371 -2.71 -10.45 29.11
C VAL A 371 -3.14 -9.94 30.46
N ASP A 372 -3.33 -10.86 31.41
CA ASP A 372 -3.71 -10.55 32.79
C ASP A 372 -2.49 -10.40 33.74
N ASP A 373 -1.28 -10.80 33.30
CA ASP A 373 -0.06 -10.67 34.11
C ASP A 373 0.42 -9.20 34.10
N PRO A 374 0.32 -8.47 35.23
CA PRO A 374 0.73 -7.06 35.29
C PRO A 374 2.24 -6.87 35.11
N GLU A 375 3.03 -7.93 35.26
CA GLU A 375 4.48 -7.91 35.09
C GLU A 375 4.94 -8.38 33.71
N ALA A 376 4.03 -8.78 32.81
CA ALA A 376 4.39 -9.36 31.51
C ALA A 376 5.35 -8.47 30.71
N VAL A 377 5.09 -7.16 30.69
CA VAL A 377 5.97 -6.19 30.01
C VAL A 377 7.33 -6.11 30.67
N SER A 378 7.38 -6.01 32.01
CA SER A 378 8.63 -5.96 32.74
C SER A 378 9.45 -7.24 32.52
N LYS A 379 8.84 -8.43 32.64
CA LYS A 379 9.48 -9.73 32.40
C LYS A 379 10.07 -9.84 31.00
N ALA A 380 9.37 -9.34 29.98
CA ALA A 380 9.84 -9.40 28.60
C ALA A 380 11.04 -8.48 28.33
N PHE A 381 11.03 -7.27 28.89
CA PHE A 381 12.07 -6.27 28.65
C PHE A 381 13.20 -6.28 29.67
N HIS A 382 13.04 -6.88 30.84
CA HIS A 382 14.05 -6.91 31.89
C HIS A 382 15.38 -7.53 31.42
N PRO A 383 15.42 -8.71 30.76
CA PRO A 383 16.68 -9.28 30.26
C PRO A 383 17.36 -8.42 29.19
N ILE A 384 16.56 -7.69 28.40
CA ILE A 384 17.05 -6.75 27.39
C ILE A 384 17.71 -5.57 28.08
N ASN A 385 17.05 -4.99 29.09
CA ASN A 385 17.59 -3.87 29.87
C ASN A 385 18.84 -4.28 30.66
N GLU A 386 18.87 -5.46 31.30
CA GLU A 386 20.07 -5.97 31.98
C GLU A 386 21.27 -6.08 31.04
N THR A 387 21.05 -6.60 29.83
CA THR A 387 22.10 -6.70 28.81
C THR A 387 22.59 -5.32 28.36
N ILE A 388 21.66 -4.37 28.15
CA ILE A 388 21.98 -2.98 27.79
C ILE A 388 22.80 -2.33 28.89
N GLN A 389 22.38 -2.39 30.15
CA GLN A 389 23.09 -1.77 31.27
C GLN A 389 24.44 -2.41 31.53
N LYS A 390 24.60 -3.71 31.24
CA LYS A 390 25.91 -4.39 31.30
C LYS A 390 26.87 -3.89 30.21
N ARG A 391 26.38 -3.58 29.01
CA ARG A 391 27.20 -3.13 27.87
C ARG A 391 27.49 -1.62 27.91
N TRP A 392 26.51 -0.82 28.33
CA TRP A 392 26.52 0.64 28.28
C TRP A 392 25.96 1.24 29.57
N PRO A 393 26.65 1.05 30.71
CA PRO A 393 26.12 1.40 32.03
C PRO A 393 25.80 2.89 32.14
N ASN A 394 24.55 3.22 32.50
CA ASN A 394 24.05 4.60 32.67
C ASN A 394 24.10 5.49 31.41
N ARG A 395 24.24 4.92 30.22
CA ARG A 395 24.29 5.67 28.95
C ARG A 395 23.05 5.48 28.09
N VAL A 396 22.25 4.46 28.38
CA VAL A 396 20.99 4.18 27.70
C VAL A 396 19.85 4.33 28.70
N GLN A 397 18.86 5.12 28.33
CA GLN A 397 17.66 5.36 29.10
C GLN A 397 16.52 4.48 28.57
N PHE A 398 15.75 3.92 29.50
CA PHE A 398 14.63 3.04 29.21
C PHE A 398 13.35 3.69 29.75
N TYR A 399 12.44 4.06 28.85
CA TYR A 399 11.14 4.62 29.19
C TYR A 399 10.05 3.66 28.75
N THR A 400 9.05 3.45 29.61
CA THR A 400 7.88 2.66 29.28
C THR A 400 6.67 3.20 29.99
N THR A 401 5.60 3.44 29.24
CA THR A 401 4.28 3.75 29.78
C THR A 401 3.29 2.69 29.33
N LEU A 402 2.41 2.31 30.26
CA LEU A 402 1.39 1.27 30.06
C LEU A 402 0.01 1.91 30.16
N GLU A 403 -0.85 1.58 29.21
CA GLU A 403 -2.26 1.97 29.27
C GLU A 403 -3.13 0.76 28.93
N GLN A 404 -4.17 0.54 29.72
CA GLN A 404 -5.11 -0.58 29.53
C GLN A 404 -6.35 -0.10 28.77
N TYR A 405 -6.82 -0.93 27.85
CA TYR A 405 -7.98 -0.67 27.03
C TYR A 405 -8.91 -1.89 27.05
N ASP A 406 -10.21 -1.65 27.25
CA ASP A 406 -11.22 -2.71 27.33
C ASP A 406 -11.57 -3.33 25.97
N SER A 407 -11.27 -2.64 24.87
CA SER A 407 -11.49 -3.14 23.51
C SER A 407 -10.38 -2.67 22.55
N PHE A 408 -10.28 -3.32 21.39
CA PHE A 408 -9.34 -2.92 20.36
C PHE A 408 -9.70 -1.55 19.76
N LEU A 409 -10.98 -1.24 19.58
CA LEU A 409 -11.40 0.08 19.08
C LEU A 409 -11.01 1.18 20.07
N ALA A 410 -11.16 0.96 21.38
CA ALA A 410 -10.73 1.92 22.39
C ALA A 410 -9.22 2.21 22.32
N TRP A 411 -8.40 1.19 22.05
CA TRP A 411 -6.97 1.39 21.77
C TRP A 411 -6.75 2.13 20.45
N PHE A 412 -7.45 1.72 19.39
CA PHE A 412 -7.31 2.29 18.05
C PHE A 412 -7.66 3.79 18.03
N ASP A 413 -8.73 4.22 18.71
CA ASP A 413 -9.16 5.62 18.78
C ASP A 413 -8.08 6.57 19.31
N LYS A 414 -7.16 6.07 20.14
CA LYS A 414 -6.03 6.86 20.67
C LYS A 414 -4.70 6.64 19.92
N ASN A 415 -4.59 5.57 19.13
CA ASN A 415 -3.31 5.09 18.61
C ASN A 415 -3.27 4.85 17.10
N TYR A 416 -4.32 5.23 16.37
CA TYR A 416 -4.33 5.19 14.91
C TYR A 416 -3.27 6.12 14.29
N ASP A 417 -2.94 5.88 13.03
CA ASP A 417 -2.01 6.70 12.27
C ASP A 417 -2.57 8.11 12.02
N THR A 418 -1.85 9.13 12.49
CA THR A 418 -2.18 10.56 12.39
C THR A 418 -1.27 11.31 11.41
N ASN A 419 -0.54 10.59 10.54
CA ASN A 419 0.26 11.21 9.49
C ASN A 419 -0.60 12.08 8.57
N GLN A 420 0.06 13.01 7.89
CA GLN A 420 -0.58 13.96 6.99
C GLN A 420 -0.63 13.45 5.55
N ALA A 421 -1.66 13.87 4.84
CA ALA A 421 -1.74 13.83 3.38
C ALA A 421 -1.16 15.12 2.78
N GLY A 422 -1.18 15.23 1.46
CA GLY A 422 -0.68 16.42 0.78
C GLY A 422 0.85 16.44 0.76
N GLY A 423 1.42 16.77 -0.40
CA GLY A 423 2.86 16.67 -0.64
C GLY A 423 3.26 15.38 -1.34
N SER A 424 4.55 15.07 -1.31
CA SER A 424 5.13 13.98 -2.10
C SER A 424 6.27 13.28 -1.40
N LEU A 425 6.23 11.95 -1.44
CA LEU A 425 7.29 11.07 -0.97
C LEU A 425 7.31 9.78 -1.79
N TYR A 426 8.47 9.12 -1.84
CA TYR A 426 8.55 7.71 -2.20
C TYR A 426 8.81 6.88 -0.96
N LEU A 427 8.26 5.67 -0.93
CA LEU A 427 8.57 4.67 0.08
C LEU A 427 9.51 3.61 -0.49
N VAL A 428 10.21 2.92 0.39
CA VAL A 428 10.89 1.64 0.11
C VAL A 428 10.67 0.74 1.31
N SER A 429 10.59 -0.58 1.08
CA SER A 429 10.46 -1.51 2.19
C SER A 429 11.15 -2.85 1.95
N ARG A 430 11.36 -3.58 3.05
CA ARG A 430 11.86 -4.95 3.05
C ARG A 430 11.29 -5.74 4.23
N LEU A 431 10.93 -6.99 3.95
CA LEU A 431 10.54 -7.97 4.97
C LEU A 431 11.79 -8.67 5.51
N LEU A 432 11.98 -8.61 6.82
CA LEU A 432 13.13 -9.20 7.51
C LEU A 432 12.68 -10.42 8.31
N ASP A 433 13.34 -11.55 8.07
CA ASP A 433 13.11 -12.81 8.76
C ASP A 433 14.02 -12.98 9.98
N GLY A 434 13.85 -14.09 10.71
CA GLY A 434 14.64 -14.38 11.90
C GLY A 434 16.14 -14.57 11.61
N GLU A 435 16.51 -15.08 10.44
CA GLU A 435 17.92 -15.32 10.07
C GLU A 435 18.65 -13.99 9.90
N VAL A 436 18.03 -13.02 9.21
CA VAL A 436 18.58 -11.67 9.05
C VAL A 436 18.67 -10.93 10.37
N LEU A 437 17.66 -11.07 11.23
CA LEU A 437 17.59 -10.34 12.50
C LEU A 437 18.55 -10.89 13.56
N THR A 438 18.88 -12.19 13.53
CA THR A 438 19.59 -12.86 14.64
C THR A 438 20.88 -13.57 14.22
N GLY A 439 21.08 -13.85 12.93
CA GLY A 439 22.22 -14.62 12.42
C GLY A 439 23.51 -13.82 12.39
N ASN A 440 23.69 -13.02 11.33
CA ASN A 440 24.89 -12.18 11.18
C ASN A 440 24.61 -10.74 11.62
N THR A 441 24.74 -10.48 12.92
CA THR A 441 24.45 -9.17 13.50
C THR A 441 25.39 -8.07 13.03
N GLU A 442 26.61 -8.39 12.58
CA GLU A 442 27.52 -7.38 12.02
C GLU A 442 27.07 -6.93 10.62
N ALA A 443 26.65 -7.87 9.78
CA ALA A 443 26.08 -7.53 8.49
C ALA A 443 24.75 -6.77 8.63
N LEU A 444 23.91 -7.16 9.60
CA LEU A 444 22.71 -6.39 9.96
C LEU A 444 23.06 -4.97 10.39
N LYS A 445 24.04 -4.80 11.30
CA LYS A 445 24.49 -3.48 11.75
C LYS A 445 24.92 -2.58 10.59
N ASN A 446 25.72 -3.12 9.67
CA ASN A 446 26.16 -2.39 8.49
C ASN A 446 24.98 -2.00 7.59
N ALA A 447 24.00 -2.89 7.42
CA ALA A 447 22.79 -2.59 6.66
C ALA A 447 21.95 -1.48 7.32
N LEU A 448 21.76 -1.53 8.64
CA LEU A 448 21.05 -0.48 9.39
C LEU A 448 21.78 0.87 9.35
N GLN A 449 23.13 0.86 9.37
CA GLN A 449 23.94 2.06 9.21
C GLN A 449 23.70 2.77 7.87
N VAL A 450 23.68 2.00 6.79
CA VAL A 450 23.39 2.54 5.45
C VAL A 450 21.92 2.93 5.33
N GLY A 451 21.01 2.11 5.86
CA GLY A 451 19.55 2.33 5.83
C GLY A 451 19.08 3.59 6.57
N MET A 452 19.90 4.12 7.47
CA MET A 452 19.63 5.39 8.17
C MET A 452 20.61 6.50 7.79
N SER A 453 21.31 6.38 6.65
CA SER A 453 22.35 7.35 6.23
C SER A 453 21.81 8.60 5.55
N GLY A 454 20.59 8.56 5.04
CA GLY A 454 19.90 9.60 4.30
C GLY A 454 19.22 10.64 5.19
N SER A 455 18.15 11.24 4.68
CA SER A 455 17.57 12.44 5.29
C SER A 455 16.72 12.11 6.52
N SER A 456 16.03 10.97 6.51
CA SER A 456 15.19 10.50 7.61
C SER A 456 15.97 10.23 8.89
N ARG A 457 17.24 9.81 8.77
CA ARG A 457 18.12 9.34 9.86
C ARG A 457 17.47 8.28 10.76
N SER A 458 16.45 7.61 10.24
CA SER A 458 15.58 6.67 10.94
C SER A 458 15.05 5.63 9.97
N MET A 459 14.51 4.55 10.51
CA MET A 459 13.84 3.50 9.78
C MET A 459 12.70 2.92 10.59
N GLU A 460 11.54 2.76 9.96
CA GLU A 460 10.45 2.03 10.58
C GLU A 460 10.80 0.54 10.68
N ALA A 461 10.48 -0.09 11.81
CA ALA A 461 10.73 -1.50 12.08
C ALA A 461 9.47 -2.11 12.69
N PHE A 462 8.45 -2.31 11.85
CA PHE A 462 7.13 -2.75 12.27
C PHE A 462 7.13 -4.24 12.62
N MET A 463 6.76 -4.56 13.87
CA MET A 463 6.59 -5.92 14.38
C MET A 463 5.20 -6.45 14.02
N VAL A 464 4.98 -6.70 12.73
CA VAL A 464 3.68 -7.08 12.15
C VAL A 464 3.68 -8.44 11.45
N GLY A 465 4.83 -9.13 11.42
CA GLY A 465 4.96 -10.53 10.99
C GLY A 465 4.73 -11.53 12.13
N GLY A 466 5.58 -12.55 12.26
CA GLY A 466 5.53 -13.48 13.39
C GLY A 466 4.46 -14.56 13.27
N LYS A 467 4.23 -15.30 14.37
CA LYS A 467 3.57 -16.62 14.37
C LYS A 467 2.26 -16.66 13.57
N GLY A 468 1.33 -15.73 13.83
CA GLY A 468 0.04 -15.68 13.16
C GLY A 468 0.14 -15.51 11.63
N VAL A 469 1.16 -14.80 11.16
CA VAL A 469 1.45 -14.63 9.72
C VAL A 469 2.20 -15.83 9.15
N GLN A 470 3.16 -16.38 9.91
CA GLN A 470 4.03 -17.48 9.49
C GLN A 470 3.27 -18.81 9.39
N GLU A 471 2.34 -19.05 10.32
CA GLU A 471 1.54 -20.28 10.41
C GLU A 471 0.13 -20.12 9.84
N ALA A 472 -0.14 -19.04 9.09
CA ALA A 472 -1.46 -18.76 8.55
C ALA A 472 -1.95 -19.90 7.63
N THR A 473 -3.18 -20.35 7.87
CA THR A 473 -3.87 -21.38 7.07
C THR A 473 -5.11 -20.79 6.41
N PRO A 474 -4.94 -19.92 5.39
CA PRO A 474 -6.08 -19.26 4.77
C PRO A 474 -6.99 -20.26 4.06
N ARG A 475 -8.28 -19.91 3.99
CA ARG A 475 -9.29 -20.67 3.24
C ARG A 475 -8.86 -20.88 1.79
N GLY A 476 -9.06 -22.09 1.27
CA GLY A 476 -8.53 -22.51 -0.05
C GLY A 476 -7.07 -22.97 -0.03
N GLY A 477 -6.48 -23.14 1.17
CA GLY A 477 -5.15 -23.73 1.38
C GLY A 477 -3.99 -22.73 1.29
N SER A 478 -4.10 -21.69 0.44
CA SER A 478 -3.13 -20.60 0.35
C SER A 478 -3.77 -19.34 -0.23
N ASN A 479 -3.01 -18.25 -0.26
CA ASN A 479 -3.33 -17.02 -0.99
C ASN A 479 -2.06 -16.50 -1.70
N ALA A 480 -2.17 -15.35 -2.36
CA ALA A 480 -1.14 -14.82 -3.26
C ALA A 480 -0.17 -13.83 -2.60
N VAL A 481 -0.26 -13.59 -1.29
CA VAL A 481 0.70 -12.70 -0.60
C VAL A 481 2.13 -13.18 -0.84
N ASN A 482 3.09 -12.26 -0.87
CA ASN A 482 4.50 -12.62 -1.04
C ASN A 482 4.90 -13.69 0.00
N PRO A 483 5.45 -14.84 -0.41
CA PRO A 483 5.87 -15.89 0.52
C PRO A 483 6.88 -15.44 1.59
N ALA A 484 7.62 -14.35 1.36
CA ALA A 484 8.51 -13.76 2.37
C ALA A 484 7.78 -13.33 3.66
N TRP A 485 6.47 -13.02 3.59
CA TRP A 485 5.66 -12.81 4.79
C TRP A 485 5.64 -14.02 5.72
N ARG A 486 5.75 -15.24 5.19
CA ARG A 486 5.67 -16.49 5.97
C ARG A 486 6.93 -16.78 6.78
N THR A 487 7.98 -15.98 6.66
CA THR A 487 9.17 -16.02 7.51
C THR A 487 9.46 -14.70 8.20
N ALA A 488 8.80 -13.62 7.78
CA ALA A 488 9.02 -12.28 8.29
C ALA A 488 8.62 -12.13 9.76
N TYR A 489 9.39 -11.31 10.47
CA TYR A 489 9.02 -10.72 11.77
C TYR A 489 8.80 -9.21 11.61
N VAL A 490 9.72 -8.56 10.87
CA VAL A 490 9.75 -7.11 10.72
C VAL A 490 9.41 -6.73 9.29
N HIS A 491 8.51 -5.76 9.14
CA HIS A 491 8.37 -4.97 7.93
C HIS A 491 9.14 -3.67 8.13
N ALA A 492 10.30 -3.56 7.47
CA ALA A 492 11.15 -2.40 7.53
C ALA A 492 10.82 -1.46 6.37
N LEU A 493 10.64 -0.17 6.61
CA LEU A 493 10.41 0.82 5.57
C LEU A 493 11.10 2.14 5.88
N ASN A 494 11.26 2.96 4.83
CA ASN A 494 11.64 4.38 4.88
C ASN A 494 10.79 5.15 3.88
N GLY A 495 10.68 6.47 4.12
CA GLY A 495 10.19 7.44 3.15
C GLY A 495 11.15 8.58 2.91
N GLU A 496 11.24 9.06 1.68
CA GLU A 496 11.99 10.26 1.31
C GLU A 496 11.05 11.27 0.64
N PRO A 497 10.74 12.40 1.31
CA PRO A 497 9.86 13.44 0.77
C PRO A 497 10.60 14.34 -0.23
N PHE A 498 9.84 15.04 -1.08
CA PHE A 498 10.37 16.03 -2.02
C PHE A 498 9.31 17.08 -2.37
N GLY A 499 9.76 18.29 -2.75
CA GLY A 499 8.88 19.40 -3.07
C GLY A 499 8.21 19.30 -4.46
N PRO A 500 7.10 20.02 -4.68
CA PRO A 500 6.41 20.04 -5.96
C PRO A 500 7.30 20.64 -7.06
N PHE A 501 7.12 20.15 -8.30
CA PHE A 501 7.84 20.59 -9.50
C PHE A 501 9.38 20.45 -9.48
N ASN A 502 9.97 19.88 -8.42
CA ASN A 502 11.41 19.74 -8.27
C ASN A 502 11.90 18.35 -8.70
N LYS A 503 12.13 18.17 -10.01
CA LYS A 503 12.61 16.89 -10.56
C LYS A 503 13.96 16.46 -10.01
N SER A 504 14.82 17.40 -9.61
CA SER A 504 16.13 17.09 -9.04
C SER A 504 16.01 16.51 -7.63
N GLU A 505 15.13 17.08 -6.79
CA GLU A 505 14.82 16.50 -5.47
C GLU A 505 14.12 15.16 -5.60
N GLU A 506 13.17 15.04 -6.53
CA GLU A 506 12.50 13.76 -6.80
C GLU A 506 13.51 12.66 -7.17
N GLN A 507 14.46 12.98 -8.06
CA GLN A 507 15.50 12.04 -8.47
C GLN A 507 16.44 11.69 -7.30
N ARG A 508 16.81 12.69 -6.49
CA ARG A 508 17.61 12.48 -5.28
C ARG A 508 16.90 11.58 -4.26
N ALA A 509 15.60 11.74 -4.05
CA ALA A 509 14.82 10.88 -3.17
C ALA A 509 14.89 9.40 -3.61
N LYS A 510 14.75 9.14 -4.92
CA LYS A 510 14.89 7.79 -5.49
C LYS A 510 16.28 7.20 -5.25
N GLU A 511 17.33 7.98 -5.47
CA GLU A 511 18.73 7.56 -5.28
C GLU A 511 19.06 7.28 -3.81
N ILE A 512 18.49 8.07 -2.88
CA ILE A 512 18.64 7.81 -1.45
C ILE A 512 18.00 6.48 -1.08
N LEU A 513 16.72 6.28 -1.41
CA LEU A 513 15.99 5.05 -1.06
C LEU A 513 16.61 3.80 -1.67
N GLU A 514 17.06 3.87 -2.93
CA GLU A 514 17.77 2.77 -3.60
C GLU A 514 19.04 2.40 -2.83
N ARG A 515 19.87 3.39 -2.50
CA ARG A 515 21.13 3.20 -1.74
C ARG A 515 20.89 2.67 -0.34
N GLU A 516 19.95 3.27 0.40
CA GLU A 516 19.67 2.94 1.79
C GLU A 516 19.22 1.48 1.96
N PHE A 517 18.39 0.98 1.05
CA PHE A 517 17.81 -0.35 1.18
C PHE A 517 18.60 -1.43 0.44
N GLN A 518 19.62 -1.07 -0.35
CA GLN A 518 20.44 -2.07 -1.06
C GLN A 518 21.04 -3.13 -0.11
N PRO A 519 21.66 -2.76 1.03
CA PRO A 519 22.20 -3.77 1.95
C PRO A 519 21.14 -4.70 2.53
N LEU A 520 19.92 -4.21 2.79
CA LEU A 520 18.82 -5.07 3.23
C LEU A 520 18.37 -6.01 2.12
N ARG A 521 18.37 -5.58 0.85
CA ARG A 521 18.12 -6.46 -0.30
C ARG A 521 19.19 -7.56 -0.38
N ASP A 522 20.46 -7.21 -0.19
CA ASP A 522 21.59 -8.15 -0.23
C ASP A 522 21.52 -9.19 0.90
N LEU A 523 21.04 -8.80 2.08
CA LEU A 523 20.80 -9.72 3.21
C LEU A 523 19.56 -10.62 3.01
N THR A 524 18.64 -10.21 2.15
CA THR A 524 17.37 -10.92 1.90
C THR A 524 17.18 -11.25 0.42
N PRO A 525 18.10 -11.96 -0.26
CA PRO A 525 18.03 -12.18 -1.72
C PRO A 525 16.77 -12.96 -2.14
N ARG A 526 16.22 -13.78 -1.24
CA ARG A 526 14.93 -14.49 -1.42
C ARG A 526 13.76 -13.85 -0.66
N GLY A 527 14.01 -12.74 0.03
CA GLY A 527 12.97 -11.97 0.72
C GLY A 527 12.10 -11.19 -0.25
N GLY A 528 11.37 -10.22 0.28
CA GLY A 528 10.45 -9.41 -0.49
C GLY A 528 10.13 -8.10 0.20
N ALA A 529 9.20 -7.35 -0.39
CA ALA A 529 8.67 -6.11 0.13
C ALA A 529 7.14 -6.16 0.11
N TYR A 530 6.52 -5.32 0.94
CA TYR A 530 5.08 -5.17 0.95
C TYR A 530 4.63 -4.25 -0.19
N ILE A 531 4.00 -4.80 -1.22
CA ILE A 531 3.61 -4.09 -2.44
C ILE A 531 2.82 -2.78 -2.23
N ASN A 532 2.10 -2.62 -1.12
CA ASN A 532 1.33 -1.40 -0.85
C ASN A 532 2.17 -0.27 -0.23
N GLU A 533 3.34 -0.58 0.33
CA GLU A 533 4.26 0.36 0.98
C GLU A 533 5.68 0.08 0.46
N ALA A 534 5.89 0.32 -0.83
CA ALA A 534 7.09 -0.15 -1.53
C ALA A 534 7.63 0.86 -2.54
N PHE A 535 8.86 0.60 -2.99
CA PHE A 535 9.52 1.40 -4.00
C PHE A 535 9.01 1.01 -5.40
N PRO A 536 8.36 1.92 -6.14
CA PRO A 536 7.77 1.57 -7.43
C PRO A 536 8.83 1.27 -8.52
N PHE A 537 10.11 1.54 -8.25
CA PHE A 537 11.22 1.38 -9.19
C PHE A 537 12.13 0.18 -8.86
N GLU A 538 11.67 -0.78 -8.05
CA GLU A 538 12.37 -2.05 -7.83
C GLU A 538 12.75 -2.71 -9.17
N LYS A 539 14.04 -3.01 -9.36
CA LYS A 539 14.54 -3.63 -10.61
C LYS A 539 13.92 -5.00 -10.84
N ASP A 540 13.90 -5.83 -9.80
CA ASP A 540 13.33 -7.17 -9.80
C ASP A 540 11.94 -7.19 -9.13
N TRP A 541 11.10 -6.21 -9.45
CA TRP A 541 9.81 -5.98 -8.80
C TRP A 541 8.89 -7.22 -8.77
N GLN A 542 8.94 -8.11 -9.76
CA GLN A 542 8.16 -9.36 -9.73
C GLN A 542 8.54 -10.26 -8.53
N GLN A 543 9.85 -10.46 -8.33
CA GLN A 543 10.39 -11.23 -7.21
C GLN A 543 10.15 -10.47 -5.91
N THR A 544 10.42 -9.16 -5.88
CA THR A 544 10.27 -8.34 -4.68
C THR A 544 8.82 -8.31 -4.18
N PHE A 545 7.81 -8.27 -5.06
CA PHE A 545 6.41 -8.09 -4.64
C PHE A 545 5.59 -9.38 -4.55
N TRP A 546 5.91 -10.42 -5.35
CA TRP A 546 5.16 -11.68 -5.29
C TRP A 546 6.05 -12.93 -5.20
N GLY A 547 7.35 -12.80 -5.38
CA GLY A 547 8.27 -13.94 -5.32
C GLY A 547 7.85 -15.07 -6.24
N SER A 548 7.85 -16.31 -5.71
CA SER A 548 7.45 -17.50 -6.46
C SER A 548 5.98 -17.51 -6.90
N ASN A 549 5.13 -16.63 -6.38
CA ASN A 549 3.72 -16.53 -6.80
C ASN A 549 3.54 -15.83 -8.15
N TYR A 550 4.52 -15.06 -8.64
CA TYR A 550 4.35 -14.20 -9.82
C TYR A 550 3.92 -14.98 -11.07
N ALA A 551 4.56 -16.11 -11.37
CA ALA A 551 4.24 -16.89 -12.57
C ALA A 551 2.78 -17.37 -12.58
N LYS A 552 2.25 -17.82 -11.43
CA LYS A 552 0.86 -18.23 -11.28
C LYS A 552 -0.09 -17.05 -11.40
N LEU A 553 0.23 -15.93 -10.75
CA LEU A 553 -0.53 -14.68 -10.85
C LEU A 553 -0.63 -14.21 -12.30
N LEU A 554 0.49 -14.19 -13.03
CA LEU A 554 0.53 -13.78 -14.42
C LEU A 554 -0.34 -14.69 -15.31
N LYS A 555 -0.27 -16.02 -15.10
CA LYS A 555 -1.13 -16.97 -15.81
C LYS A 555 -2.62 -16.69 -15.59
N ILE A 556 -3.02 -16.39 -14.35
CA ILE A 556 -4.40 -16.02 -14.02
C ILE A 556 -4.77 -14.69 -14.69
N LYS A 557 -3.91 -13.66 -14.58
CA LYS A 557 -4.11 -12.35 -15.21
C LYS A 557 -4.36 -12.49 -16.72
N ARG A 558 -3.54 -13.29 -17.42
CA ARG A 558 -3.71 -13.48 -18.87
C ARG A 558 -4.98 -14.24 -19.25
N ARG A 559 -5.49 -15.09 -18.34
CA ARG A 559 -6.76 -15.80 -18.54
C ARG A 559 -7.97 -14.89 -18.32
N VAL A 560 -7.98 -14.10 -17.25
CA VAL A 560 -9.15 -13.30 -16.86
C VAL A 560 -9.18 -11.92 -17.53
N ASP A 561 -8.03 -11.37 -17.89
CA ASP A 561 -7.87 -10.06 -18.55
C ASP A 561 -6.90 -10.13 -19.74
N PRO A 562 -7.23 -10.87 -20.81
CA PRO A 562 -6.33 -11.04 -21.96
C PRO A 562 -6.00 -9.73 -22.69
N THR A 563 -6.87 -8.73 -22.58
CA THR A 563 -6.78 -7.43 -23.27
C THR A 563 -6.27 -6.30 -22.39
N ASP A 564 -5.89 -6.58 -21.14
CA ASP A 564 -5.40 -5.61 -20.17
C ASP A 564 -6.38 -4.40 -20.03
N VAL A 565 -7.64 -4.70 -19.70
CA VAL A 565 -8.63 -3.71 -19.29
C VAL A 565 -8.16 -3.01 -18.01
N PHE A 566 -7.69 -3.80 -17.05
CA PHE A 566 -7.05 -3.30 -15.85
C PHE A 566 -5.54 -3.22 -16.04
N TRP A 567 -4.98 -2.06 -15.76
CA TRP A 567 -3.54 -1.82 -15.81
C TRP A 567 -3.14 -0.79 -14.75
N CYS A 568 -1.98 -1.03 -14.15
CA CYS A 568 -1.33 -0.21 -13.13
C CYS A 568 0.18 -0.48 -13.22
N SER A 569 1.00 0.32 -12.53
CA SER A 569 2.43 0.04 -12.44
C SER A 569 2.97 0.40 -11.06
N PRO A 570 3.69 -0.52 -10.37
CA PRO A 570 3.85 -1.94 -10.70
C PRO A 570 2.56 -2.73 -10.38
N CYS A 571 2.17 -3.65 -11.26
CA CYS A 571 1.21 -4.69 -10.94
C CYS A 571 1.35 -5.88 -11.90
N VAL A 572 0.77 -7.02 -11.53
CA VAL A 572 0.89 -8.26 -12.30
C VAL A 572 0.50 -8.05 -13.76
N GLY A 573 1.43 -8.32 -14.68
CA GLY A 573 1.18 -8.28 -16.11
C GLY A 573 1.24 -6.89 -16.75
N ASN A 574 1.72 -5.86 -16.05
CA ASN A 574 1.82 -4.50 -16.55
C ASN A 574 2.80 -4.31 -17.71
N GLU A 575 3.72 -5.25 -17.94
CA GLU A 575 4.90 -5.10 -18.82
C GLU A 575 4.57 -4.93 -20.31
N ARG A 576 3.31 -5.14 -20.71
CA ARG A 576 2.88 -4.97 -22.11
C ARG A 576 2.56 -3.53 -22.48
N TRP A 577 2.55 -2.61 -21.51
CA TRP A 577 2.16 -1.22 -21.72
C TRP A 577 3.12 -0.27 -21.04
N GLN A 578 3.22 0.93 -21.62
CA GLN A 578 3.95 2.05 -21.05
C GLN A 578 3.12 3.34 -21.16
N VAL A 579 3.26 4.21 -20.16
CA VAL A 579 2.75 5.58 -20.22
C VAL A 579 3.77 6.42 -20.99
N ARG A 580 3.36 7.03 -22.10
CA ARG A 580 4.20 7.93 -22.89
C ARG A 580 4.26 9.33 -22.26
N GLN A 581 5.19 10.16 -22.72
CA GLN A 581 5.36 11.55 -22.25
C GLN A 581 4.10 12.41 -22.44
N ASP A 582 3.25 12.08 -23.40
CA ASP A 582 1.96 12.74 -23.65
C ASP A 582 0.81 12.21 -22.76
N GLY A 583 1.11 11.36 -21.78
CA GLY A 583 0.15 10.77 -20.84
C GLY A 583 -0.59 9.53 -21.35
N ARG A 584 -0.46 9.18 -22.64
CA ARG A 584 -1.18 8.05 -23.23
C ARG A 584 -0.58 6.72 -22.79
N LEU A 585 -1.44 5.76 -22.46
CA LEU A 585 -1.07 4.38 -22.18
C LEU A 585 -1.05 3.59 -23.50
N CYS A 586 0.13 3.13 -23.93
CA CYS A 586 0.33 2.47 -25.21
C CYS A 586 1.05 1.14 -25.05
N LYS A 587 0.77 0.19 -25.95
CA LYS A 587 1.53 -1.06 -26.01
C LYS A 587 3.01 -0.79 -26.30
N ILE A 588 3.87 -1.58 -25.67
CA ILE A 588 5.32 -1.62 -25.91
C ILE A 588 5.59 -2.33 -27.24
#